data_AF-A0A940DA78-F1
#
_entry.id   AF-A0A940DA78-F1
#
_cell.length_a   1.000
_cell.length_b   1.000
_cell.length_c   1.000
_cell.angle_alpha   90.00
_cell.angle_beta   90.00
_cell.angle_gamma   90.00
#
_symmetry.space_group_name_H-M   'P 1'
#
loop_
_entity.id
_entity.type
_entity.pdbx_description
1 polymer ?
#
loop_
_entity_poly.entity_id
_entity_poly.type
_entity_poly.pdbx_seq_one_letter_code
_entity_poly.pdbx_strand_id
1 'polypeptide(L)'
;MWKKVATMFSISQIVIILLVLIRTNSIPLIDYINVSFLIGGLFFFIALSIFLMSSGFLDLTVYGFRRVFSVNGRTLSKEEVEEMRKLSELVTVNYLPFLLTGILILFVMIGALYFYYN
;
A
#
# COMPACT_ATOMS: atom_id res chain seq x y z
N MET A 1 -4.09 7.51 -15.95
CA MET A 1 -4.18 7.31 -14.49
C MET A 1 -5.60 7.01 -14.04
N TRP A 2 -6.55 7.93 -14.22
CA TRP A 2 -7.96 7.77 -13.79
C TRP A 2 -8.65 6.50 -14.30
N LYS A 3 -8.44 6.10 -15.57
CA LYS A 3 -8.94 4.83 -16.10
C LYS A 3 -8.47 3.62 -15.27
N LYS A 4 -7.20 3.60 -14.87
CA LYS A 4 -6.64 2.51 -14.04
C LYS A 4 -7.28 2.50 -12.65
N VAL A 5 -7.42 3.67 -12.03
CA VAL A 5 -8.09 3.81 -10.72
C VAL A 5 -9.53 3.32 -10.80
N ALA A 6 -10.29 3.76 -11.82
CA ALA A 6 -11.66 3.32 -12.02
C ALA A 6 -11.77 1.80 -12.23
N THR A 7 -10.92 1.21 -13.09
CA THR A 7 -10.89 -0.24 -13.30
C THR A 7 -10.54 -1.01 -12.03
N MET A 8 -9.49 -0.58 -11.30
CA MET A 8 -9.05 -1.22 -10.05
C MET A 8 -10.13 -1.11 -8.97
N PHE A 9 -10.76 0.06 -8.84
CA PHE A 9 -11.87 0.28 -7.93
C PHE A 9 -13.06 -0.63 -8.27
N SER A 10 -13.52 -0.65 -9.53
CA SER A 10 -14.65 -1.51 -9.93
C SER A 10 -14.36 -3.00 -9.69
N ILE A 11 -13.16 -3.47 -10.04
CA ILE A 11 -12.76 -4.87 -9.78
C ILE A 11 -12.75 -5.14 -8.27
N SER A 12 -12.22 -4.21 -7.46
CA SER A 12 -12.19 -4.38 -6.01
C SER A 12 -13.58 -4.47 -5.38
N GLN A 13 -14.56 -3.70 -5.87
CA GLN A 13 -15.94 -3.77 -5.38
C GLN A 13 -16.58 -5.12 -5.71
N ILE A 14 -16.34 -5.66 -6.91
CA ILE A 14 -16.79 -7.00 -7.28
C ILE A 14 -16.16 -8.04 -6.34
N VAL A 15 -14.84 -7.96 -6.10
CA VAL A 15 -14.13 -8.87 -5.20
C VAL A 15 -14.67 -8.79 -3.78
N ILE A 16 -14.90 -7.58 -3.25
CA ILE A 16 -15.46 -7.37 -1.91
C ILE A 16 -16.84 -8.04 -1.79
N ILE A 17 -17.75 -7.78 -2.74
CA ILE A 17 -19.10 -8.35 -2.73
C ILE A 17 -19.04 -9.88 -2.80
N LEU A 18 -18.18 -10.44 -3.66
CA LEU A 18 -18.00 -11.88 -3.76
C LEU A 18 -17.46 -12.49 -2.45
N LEU A 19 -16.47 -11.86 -1.82
CA LEU A 19 -15.92 -12.31 -0.55
C LEU A 19 -16.96 -12.31 0.58
N VAL A 20 -17.79 -11.27 0.63
CA VAL A 20 -18.91 -11.20 1.59
C VAL A 20 -19.90 -12.34 1.30
N LEU A 21 -20.35 -12.47 0.05
CA LEU A 21 -21.36 -13.45 -0.33
C LEU A 21 -20.92 -14.89 -0.02
N ILE A 22 -19.67 -15.24 -0.32
CA ILE A 22 -19.11 -16.57 -0.05
C ILE A 22 -19.07 -16.87 1.46
N ARG A 23 -18.84 -15.84 2.30
CA ARG A 23 -18.71 -16.01 3.75
C ARG A 23 -20.06 -16.13 4.45
N THR A 24 -21.03 -15.29 4.07
CA THR A 24 -22.26 -15.09 4.84
C THR A 24 -23.54 -15.48 4.12
N ASN A 25 -23.47 -15.93 2.84
CA ASN A 25 -24.61 -16.25 1.98
C ASN A 25 -25.66 -15.12 1.85
N SER A 26 -25.30 -13.93 2.29
CA SER A 26 -26.08 -12.71 2.37
C SER A 26 -25.10 -11.54 2.36
N ILE A 27 -25.58 -10.32 2.12
CA ILE A 27 -24.74 -9.11 2.08
C ILE A 27 -25.12 -8.20 3.25
N PRO A 28 -24.88 -8.59 4.51
CA PRO A 28 -25.11 -7.69 5.63
C PRO A 28 -24.09 -6.54 5.56
N LEU A 29 -24.55 -5.33 5.82
CA LEU A 29 -23.77 -4.11 5.66
C LEU A 29 -22.47 -4.12 6.49
N ILE A 30 -22.51 -4.71 7.69
CA ILE A 30 -21.35 -4.84 8.58
C ILE A 30 -20.24 -5.71 7.98
N ASP A 31 -20.58 -6.77 7.23
CA ASP A 31 -19.59 -7.62 6.60
C ASP A 31 -18.97 -6.96 5.37
N TYR A 32 -19.77 -6.21 4.61
CA TYR A 32 -19.27 -5.35 3.55
C TYR A 32 -18.27 -4.31 4.08
N ILE A 33 -18.58 -3.65 5.20
CA ILE A 33 -17.68 -2.70 5.86
C ILE A 33 -16.36 -3.37 6.23
N ASN A 34 -16.42 -4.52 6.92
CA ASN A 34 -15.24 -5.23 7.39
C ASN A 34 -14.33 -5.68 6.24
N VAL A 35 -14.90 -6.26 5.18
CA VAL A 35 -14.12 -6.70 4.02
C VAL A 35 -13.58 -5.50 3.24
N SER A 36 -14.37 -4.44 3.06
CA SER A 36 -13.92 -3.21 2.40
C SER A 36 -12.77 -2.53 3.15
N PHE A 37 -12.81 -2.52 4.48
CA PHE A 37 -11.72 -1.99 5.30
C PHE A 37 -10.42 -2.77 5.07
N LEU A 38 -10.48 -4.11 5.05
CA LEU A 38 -9.31 -4.95 4.79
C LEU A 38 -8.74 -4.74 3.39
N ILE A 39 -9.60 -4.75 2.36
CA ILE A 39 -9.16 -4.58 0.97
C ILE A 39 -8.63 -3.16 0.74
N GLY A 40 -9.37 -2.12 1.17
CA GLY A 40 -8.92 -0.73 1.07
C GLY A 40 -7.62 -0.48 1.83
N GLY A 41 -7.51 -1.04 3.03
CA GLY A 41 -6.29 -1.01 3.85
C GLY A 41 -5.11 -1.70 3.17
N LEU A 42 -5.32 -2.83 2.50
CA LEU A 42 -4.27 -3.52 1.75
C LEU A 42 -3.76 -2.67 0.57
N PHE A 43 -4.67 -2.06 -0.21
CA PHE A 43 -4.28 -1.13 -1.28
C PHE A 43 -3.49 0.06 -0.76
N PHE A 44 -3.96 0.66 0.35
CA PHE A 44 -3.29 1.78 0.99
C PHE A 44 -1.89 1.39 1.51
N PHE A 45 -1.79 0.22 2.15
CA PHE A 45 -0.52 -0.31 2.66
C PHE A 45 0.50 -0.59 1.55
N ILE A 46 0.07 -1.23 0.46
CA ILE A 46 0.93 -1.46 -0.72
C ILE A 46 1.40 -0.13 -1.30
N ALA A 47 0.49 0.85 -1.43
CA ALA A 47 0.85 2.15 -1.96
C ALA A 47 1.88 2.88 -1.09
N LEU A 48 1.68 2.88 0.23
CA LEU A 48 2.64 3.44 1.18
C LEU A 48 3.99 2.72 1.12
N SER A 49 3.99 1.40 0.98
CA SER A 49 5.22 0.61 0.88
C SER A 49 6.01 1.01 -0.37
N ILE A 50 5.34 1.07 -1.53
CA ILE A 50 5.98 1.50 -2.79
C ILE A 50 6.47 2.94 -2.68
N PHE A 51 5.68 3.83 -2.07
CA PHE A 51 6.09 5.22 -1.82
C PHE A 51 7.36 5.28 -0.95
N LEU A 52 7.41 4.50 0.13
CA LEU A 52 8.56 4.48 1.03
C LEU A 52 9.82 3.94 0.33
N MET A 53 9.66 2.91 -0.50
CA MET A 53 10.76 2.34 -1.27
C MET A 53 11.25 3.28 -2.38
N SER A 54 10.35 3.98 -3.07
CA SER A 54 10.69 4.87 -4.21
C SER A 54 11.09 6.29 -3.81
N SER A 55 10.75 6.75 -2.61
CA SER A 55 11.05 8.12 -2.14
C SER A 55 12.49 8.35 -1.66
N GLY A 56 13.29 7.29 -1.54
CA GLY A 56 14.64 7.37 -0.96
C GLY A 56 14.68 7.35 0.57
N PHE A 57 13.52 7.26 1.25
CA PHE A 57 13.46 7.08 2.70
C PHE A 57 14.22 5.83 3.16
N LEU A 58 14.03 4.72 2.44
CA LEU A 58 14.75 3.48 2.74
C LEU A 58 16.24 3.59 2.42
N ASP A 59 16.65 4.42 1.47
CA ASP A 59 18.07 4.64 1.18
C ASP A 59 18.77 5.36 2.33
N LEU A 60 18.12 6.39 2.89
CA LEU A 60 18.63 7.08 4.08
C LEU A 60 18.76 6.13 5.27
N THR A 61 17.77 5.25 5.44
CA THR A 61 17.77 4.24 6.50
C THR A 61 18.93 3.27 6.31
N VAL A 62 19.08 2.68 5.11
CA VAL A 62 20.16 1.75 4.76
C VAL A 62 21.53 2.41 4.87
N TYR A 63 21.67 3.66 4.45
CA TYR A 63 22.89 4.45 4.62
C TYR A 63 23.28 4.57 6.11
N GLY A 64 22.30 4.89 6.97
CA GLY A 64 22.52 4.95 8.42
C GLY A 64 23.01 3.62 9.00
N PHE A 65 22.36 2.51 8.62
CA PHE A 65 22.79 1.17 9.04
C PHE A 65 24.20 0.83 8.54
N ARG A 66 24.51 1.06 7.26
CA ARG A 66 25.83 0.78 6.67
C ARG A 66 26.96 1.60 7.28
N ARG A 67 26.65 2.79 7.80
CA ARG A 67 27.63 3.67 8.45
C ARG A 67 27.93 3.28 9.89
N VAL A 68 26.94 2.73 10.60
CA VAL A 68 27.08 2.34 12.02
C VAL A 68 27.54 0.90 12.17
N PHE A 69 27.12 0.01 11.27
CA PHE A 69 27.43 -1.42 11.33
C PHE A 69 28.52 -1.80 10.33
N SER A 70 29.53 -2.53 10.81
CA SER A 70 30.57 -3.13 9.97
C SER A 70 29.96 -4.15 9.03
N VAL A 71 30.04 -3.92 7.72
CA VAL A 71 29.64 -4.92 6.71
C VAL A 71 30.86 -5.78 6.43
N ASN A 72 30.76 -7.10 6.62
CA ASN A 72 31.86 -8.05 6.43
C ASN A 72 33.12 -7.74 7.25
N GLY A 73 32.96 -7.23 8.47
CA GLY A 73 34.08 -6.97 9.39
C GLY A 73 34.88 -5.70 9.08
N ARG A 74 34.50 -4.90 8.06
CA ARG A 74 35.06 -3.55 7.85
C ARG A 74 33.98 -2.47 7.87
N THR A 75 34.35 -1.28 8.32
CA THR A 75 33.55 -0.08 8.10
C THR A 75 33.72 0.36 6.65
N LEU A 76 32.62 0.47 5.92
CA LEU A 76 32.64 0.96 4.54
C LEU A 76 33.01 2.44 4.52
N SER A 77 33.80 2.87 3.52
CA SER A 77 34.07 4.30 3.32
C SER A 77 32.79 5.01 2.82
N LYS A 78 32.74 6.33 2.94
CA LYS A 78 31.59 7.10 2.42
C LYS A 78 31.40 6.89 0.92
N GLU A 79 32.49 6.88 0.16
CA GLU A 79 32.51 6.68 -1.29
C GLU A 79 31.95 5.30 -1.66
N GLU A 80 32.35 4.26 -0.93
CA GLU A 80 31.87 2.89 -1.17
C GLU A 80 30.37 2.73 -0.89
N VAL A 81 29.82 3.45 0.09
CA VAL A 81 28.38 3.42 0.36
C VAL A 81 27.59 4.22 -0.69
N GLU A 82 28.16 5.31 -1.20
CA GLU A 82 27.54 6.14 -2.24
C GLU A 82 27.54 5.48 -3.62
N GLU A 83 28.54 4.66 -3.94
CA GLU A 83 28.60 3.87 -5.18
C GLU A 83 27.61 2.69 -5.19
N MET A 84 27.09 2.28 -4.04
CA MET A 84 26.10 1.21 -3.97
C MET A 84 24.76 1.66 -4.53
N ARG A 85 24.20 0.82 -5.42
CA ARG A 85 22.89 1.05 -6.03
C ARG A 85 21.79 1.26 -4.99
N LYS A 86 21.02 2.33 -5.15
CA LYS A 86 19.94 2.72 -4.24
C LYS A 86 18.68 1.91 -4.51
N LEU A 87 17.89 1.66 -3.45
CA LEU A 87 16.61 0.96 -3.59
C LEU A 87 15.58 1.85 -4.29
N SER A 88 15.60 3.17 -4.05
CA SER A 88 14.68 4.09 -4.74
C SER A 88 14.85 4.10 -6.25
N GLU A 89 16.09 3.93 -6.73
CA GLU A 89 16.40 3.83 -8.16
C GLU A 89 15.87 2.54 -8.79
N LEU A 90 15.63 1.50 -7.99
CA LEU A 90 15.11 0.21 -8.46
C LEU A 90 13.60 0.14 -8.52
N VAL A 91 12.91 0.94 -7.70
CA VAL A 91 11.46 0.92 -7.63
C VAL A 91 10.89 2.01 -8.53
N THR A 92 10.59 1.63 -9.77
CA THR A 92 9.97 2.51 -10.79
C THR A 92 8.45 2.43 -10.81
N VAL A 93 7.85 1.66 -9.88
CA VAL A 93 6.40 1.43 -9.82
C VAL A 93 5.68 2.68 -9.33
N ASN A 94 4.69 3.14 -10.09
CA ASN A 94 3.85 4.27 -9.67
C ASN A 94 2.84 3.82 -8.59
N TYR A 95 2.97 4.37 -7.39
CA TYR A 95 2.10 4.07 -6.24
C TYR A 95 0.72 4.74 -6.30
N LEU A 96 0.56 5.83 -7.06
CA LEU A 96 -0.66 6.66 -7.05
C LEU A 96 -1.94 5.88 -7.38
N PRO A 97 -1.99 4.97 -8.37
CA PRO A 97 -3.19 4.19 -8.65
C PRO A 97 -3.62 3.33 -7.46
N PHE A 98 -2.68 2.72 -6.74
CA PHE A 98 -2.97 1.93 -5.56
C PHE A 98 -3.46 2.81 -4.41
N LEU A 99 -2.81 3.97 -4.20
CA LEU A 99 -3.17 4.91 -3.15
C LEU A 99 -4.60 5.43 -3.33
N LEU A 100 -4.91 5.95 -4.53
CA LEU A 100 -6.22 6.52 -4.83
C LEU A 100 -7.31 5.45 -4.78
N THR A 101 -7.03 4.23 -5.25
CA THR A 101 -7.97 3.11 -5.14
C THR A 101 -8.24 2.76 -3.69
N GLY A 102 -7.20 2.63 -2.85
CA GLY A 102 -7.36 2.35 -1.42
C GLY A 102 -8.15 3.43 -0.70
N ILE A 103 -7.83 4.71 -0.94
CA ILE A 103 -8.55 5.86 -0.36
C ILE A 103 -10.03 5.85 -0.76
N LEU A 104 -10.34 5.59 -2.04
CA LEU A 104 -11.73 5.52 -2.51
C LEU A 104 -12.51 4.39 -1.82
N ILE A 105 -11.93 3.19 -1.70
CA ILE A 105 -12.57 2.07 -1.01
C ILE A 105 -12.80 2.41 0.46
N LEU A 106 -11.79 2.98 1.14
CA LEU A 106 -11.91 3.39 2.54
C LEU A 106 -12.96 4.48 2.73
N PHE A 107 -13.06 5.43 1.79
CA PHE A 107 -14.08 6.49 1.84
C PHE A 107 -15.50 5.93 1.69
N VAL A 108 -15.71 5.00 0.76
CA VAL A 108 -17.00 4.29 0.61
C VAL A 108 -17.33 3.48 1.86
N MET A 109 -16.33 2.81 2.43
CA MET A 109 -16.49 2.05 3.67
C MET A 109 -16.87 2.96 4.85
N ILE A 110 -16.25 4.15 4.98
CA ILE A 110 -16.62 5.14 6.01
C ILE A 110 -18.06 5.61 5.81
N GLY A 111 -18.49 5.84 4.56
CA GLY A 111 -19.88 6.15 4.24
C GLY A 111 -20.83 5.03 4.66
N ALA A 112 -20.52 3.78 4.34
CA ALA A 112 -21.29 2.61 4.77
C ALA A 112 -21.34 2.47 6.30
N LEU A 113 -20.21 2.73 6.98
CA LEU A 113 -20.12 2.72 8.45
C LEU A 113 -21.03 3.78 9.07
N TYR A 114 -21.07 4.98 8.48
CA TYR A 114 -21.99 6.03 8.92
C TYR A 114 -23.45 5.57 8.80
N PHE A 115 -23.86 5.01 7.65
CA PHE A 115 -25.21 4.48 7.46
C PHE A 115 -25.53 3.24 8.33
N TYR A 116 -24.53 2.51 8.79
CA TYR A 116 -24.76 1.37 9.69
C TYR A 116 -25.14 1.82 11.10
N TYR A 117 -24.63 2.97 11.55
CA TYR A 117 -24.84 3.49 12.92
C TYR A 117 -25.89 4.60 13.03
N ASN A 118 -26.43 5.10 11.91
CA ASN A 118 -27.51 6.09 11.87
C ASN A 118 -28.75 5.48 11.21
#